data_AF-A0A2V8YAI5-F1
#
_entry.id   AF-A0A2V8YAI5-F1
#
_cell.length_a   1.000
_cell.length_b   1.000
_cell.length_c   1.000
_cell.angle_alpha   90.00
_cell.angle_beta   90.00
_cell.angle_gamma   90.00
#
_symmetry.space_group_name_H-M   'P 1'
#
loop_
_entity.id
_entity.type
_entity.pdbx_description
1 polymer ?
#
loop_
_entity_poly.entity_id
_entity_poly.type
_entity_poly.pdbx_seq_one_letter_code
_entity_poly.pdbx_strand_id
1 'polypeptide(L)'
;MALVEAQLCKDEEVIVVGGGNSAGQAAVFLAATAKHVFVVVRSDGLTDTMSRYLIRRIEETPNITVLPHTEVVDLDGTQYLGV
;
A
#
# COMPACT_ATOMS: atom_id res chain seq x y z
N MET A 1 -7.64 9.79 -2.69
CA MET A 1 -7.44 8.61 -3.54
C MET A 1 -8.67 8.47 -4.40
N ALA A 2 -8.53 8.44 -5.72
CA ALA A 2 -9.69 8.45 -6.60
C ALA A 2 -10.31 7.04 -6.72
N LEU A 3 -11.62 7.02 -6.97
CA LEU A 3 -12.43 5.80 -7.06
C LEU A 3 -11.96 4.89 -8.21
N VAL A 4 -11.35 5.48 -9.23
CA VAL A 4 -10.87 4.81 -10.44
C VAL A 4 -9.74 3.83 -10.09
N GLU A 5 -8.78 4.26 -9.27
CA GLU A 5 -7.67 3.42 -8.83
C GLU A 5 -8.16 2.22 -8.03
N ALA A 6 -9.16 2.41 -7.16
CA ALA A 6 -9.75 1.30 -6.40
C ALA A 6 -10.44 0.26 -7.31
N GLN A 7 -11.04 0.69 -8.41
CA GLN A 7 -11.66 -0.20 -9.39
C GLN A 7 -10.62 -0.97 -10.21
N LEU A 8 -9.53 -0.31 -10.62
CA LEU A 8 -8.43 -0.95 -11.34
C LEU A 8 -7.70 -1.99 -10.49
N CYS A 9 -7.64 -1.77 -9.19
CA CYS A 9 -7.00 -2.67 -8.22
C CYS A 9 -7.92 -3.74 -7.63
N LYS A 10 -9.18 -3.81 -8.05
CA LYS A 10 -10.14 -4.75 -7.48
C LYS A 10 -9.71 -6.20 -7.75
N ASP A 11 -9.73 -7.03 -6.72
CA ASP A 11 -9.34 -8.45 -6.76
C ASP A 11 -7.87 -8.71 -7.17
N GLU A 12 -7.03 -7.67 -7.20
CA GLU A 12 -5.60 -7.73 -7.53
C GLU A 12 -4.70 -7.62 -6.30
N GLU A 13 -3.43 -8.03 -6.43
CA GLU A 13 -2.39 -7.75 -5.45
C GLU A 13 -1.77 -6.38 -5.71
N VAL A 14 -1.72 -5.52 -4.69
CA VAL A 14 -1.31 -4.11 -4.84
C VAL A 14 -0.13 -3.80 -3.94
N ILE A 15 0.82 -3.01 -4.46
CA ILE A 15 1.94 -2.50 -3.67
C ILE A 15 1.75 -1.00 -3.43
N VAL A 16 1.81 -0.59 -2.16
CA VAL A 16 1.88 0.81 -1.73
C VAL A 16 3.28 1.08 -1.20
N VAL A 17 3.98 2.04 -1.82
CA VAL A 17 5.34 2.42 -1.41
C VAL A 17 5.30 3.64 -0.51
N GLY A 18 5.87 3.54 0.69
CA GLY A 18 6.05 4.65 1.62
C GLY A 18 5.46 4.41 3.01
N GLY A 19 6.04 5.10 4.01
CA GLY A 19 5.67 4.96 5.43
C GLY A 19 4.89 6.14 6.02
N GLY A 20 4.51 7.14 5.22
CA GLY A 20 3.79 8.33 5.69
C GLY A 20 2.27 8.11 5.76
N ASN A 21 1.56 9.07 6.37
CA ASN A 21 0.09 8.99 6.51
C ASN A 21 -0.65 8.80 5.19
N SER A 22 -0.21 9.43 4.10
CA SER A 22 -0.84 9.26 2.78
C SER A 22 -0.76 7.82 2.27
N ALA A 23 0.38 7.16 2.48
CA ALA A 23 0.55 5.74 2.12
C ALA A 23 -0.35 4.85 3.00
N GLY A 24 -0.42 5.12 4.30
CA GLY A 24 -1.31 4.37 5.21
C GLY A 24 -2.79 4.53 4.86
N GLN A 25 -3.23 5.74 4.52
CA GLN A 25 -4.59 5.99 4.03
C GLN A 25 -4.88 5.24 2.73
N ALA A 26 -3.91 5.23 1.79
CA ALA A 26 -4.05 4.50 0.54
C ALA A 26 -4.14 2.99 0.76
N ALA A 27 -3.29 2.44 1.62
CA ALA A 27 -3.27 1.01 1.94
C ALA A 27 -4.61 0.55 2.53
N VAL A 28 -5.13 1.27 3.53
CA VAL A 28 -6.42 0.96 4.17
C VAL A 28 -7.58 1.11 3.18
N PHE A 29 -7.54 2.12 2.31
CA PHE A 29 -8.56 2.31 1.28
C PHE A 29 -8.57 1.18 0.24
N LEU A 30 -7.40 0.81 -0.28
CA LEU A 30 -7.26 -0.27 -1.28
C LEU A 30 -7.62 -1.64 -0.71
N ALA A 31 -7.29 -1.91 0.54
CA ALA A 31 -7.57 -3.19 1.18
C ALA A 31 -9.07 -3.53 1.26
N ALA A 32 -9.96 -2.55 1.08
CA ALA A 32 -11.40 -2.78 0.99
C ALA A 32 -11.83 -3.54 -0.27
N THR A 33 -11.05 -3.49 -1.36
CA THR A 33 -11.41 -4.08 -2.66
C THR A 33 -10.30 -4.91 -3.31
N ALA A 34 -9.04 -4.69 -2.94
CA ALA A 34 -7.91 -5.46 -3.42
C ALA A 34 -7.87 -6.86 -2.78
N LYS A 35 -7.30 -7.82 -3.49
CA LYS A 35 -7.05 -9.17 -2.94
C LYS A 35 -6.05 -9.11 -1.80
N HIS A 36 -4.96 -8.37 -1.96
CA HIS A 36 -3.94 -8.15 -0.93
C HIS A 36 -3.21 -6.84 -1.16
N VAL A 37 -2.79 -6.18 -0.09
CA VAL A 37 -2.00 -4.94 -0.15
C VAL A 37 -0.66 -5.12 0.57
N PHE A 38 0.43 -4.90 -0.14
CA PHE A 38 1.77 -4.86 0.44
C PHE A 38 2.19 -3.41 0.66
N VAL A 39 2.58 -3.06 1.88
CA VAL A 39 3.13 -1.75 2.23
C VAL A 39 4.64 -1.86 2.32
N VAL A 40 5.35 -1.29 1.36
CA VAL A 40 6.82 -1.35 1.26
C VAL A 40 7.43 -0.11 1.88
N VAL A 41 8.32 -0.29 2.87
CA VAL A 41 9.07 0.80 3.51
C VAL A 41 10.55 0.46 3.66
N ARG A 42 11.40 1.49 3.50
CA ARG A 42 12.86 1.35 3.70
C ARG A 42 13.25 1.36 5.18
N SER A 43 12.42 1.95 6.02
CA SER A 43 12.59 1.98 7.48
C SER A 43 12.29 0.62 8.12
N ASP A 44 12.59 0.53 9.41
CA ASP A 44 12.33 -0.65 10.25
C ASP A 44 10.82 -0.90 10.47
N GLY A 45 9.98 0.08 10.13
CA GLY A 45 8.53 0.00 10.26
C GLY A 45 7.84 1.33 10.00
N LEU A 46 6.60 1.46 10.47
CA LEU A 46 5.73 2.62 10.23
C LEU A 46 5.71 3.62 11.41
N THR A 47 6.23 3.24 12.57
CA THR A 47 6.08 3.97 13.85
C THR A 47 6.65 5.37 13.86
N ASP A 48 7.70 5.61 13.08
CA ASP A 48 8.44 6.88 13.11
C ASP A 48 7.76 7.96 12.26
N THR A 49 6.98 7.56 11.26
CA THR A 49 6.46 8.46 10.22
C THR A 49 4.93 8.44 10.07
N MET A 50 4.26 7.41 10.58
CA MET A 50 2.81 7.25 10.47
C MET A 50 2.11 7.50 11.80
N SER A 51 0.91 8.06 11.74
CA SER A 51 0.06 8.21 12.92
C SER A 51 -0.30 6.84 13.53
N ARG A 52 -0.30 6.76 14.87
CA ARG A 52 -0.72 5.55 15.61
C ARG A 52 -2.08 5.00 15.19
N TYR A 53 -3.01 5.90 14.83
CA TYR A 53 -4.32 5.52 14.33
C TYR A 53 -4.23 4.68 13.04
N LEU A 54 -3.43 5.12 12.07
CA LEU A 54 -3.27 4.39 10.81
C LEU A 54 -2.47 3.10 10.97
N ILE A 55 -1.45 3.09 11.82
CA ILE A 55 -0.70 1.87 12.14
C ILE A 55 -1.65 0.80 12.68
N ARG A 56 -2.49 1.16 13.66
CA ARG A 56 -3.50 0.25 14.21
C ARG A 56 -4.48 -0.25 13.15
N ARG A 57 -4.96 0.63 12.27
CA ARG A 57 -5.85 0.24 11.16
C ARG A 57 -5.19 -0.78 10.24
N ILE A 58 -3.90 -0.59 9.92
CA ILE A 58 -3.14 -1.52 9.10
C ILE A 58 -3.02 -2.87 9.80
N GLU A 59 -2.64 -2.89 11.09
CA GLU A 59 -2.52 -4.12 11.90
C GLU A 59 -3.86 -4.88 12.03
N GLU A 60 -4.98 -4.16 12.10
CA GLU A 60 -6.33 -4.73 12.19
C GLU A 60 -6.88 -5.20 10.82
N THR A 61 -6.19 -4.92 9.70
CA THR A 61 -6.65 -5.25 8.35
C THR A 61 -5.91 -6.49 7.83
N PRO A 62 -6.58 -7.66 7.70
CA PRO A 62 -5.90 -8.96 7.54
C PRO A 62 -5.25 -9.16 6.17
N ASN A 63 -5.68 -8.45 5.13
CA ASN A 63 -5.11 -8.51 3.79
C ASN A 63 -4.08 -7.40 3.53
N ILE A 64 -3.50 -6.80 4.59
CA ILE A 64 -2.36 -5.91 4.48
C ILE A 64 -1.11 -6.58 5.06
N THR A 65 0.01 -6.48 4.36
CA THR A 65 1.32 -6.92 4.87
C THR A 65 2.34 -5.80 4.75
N VAL A 66 3.02 -5.47 5.83
CA VAL A 66 4.12 -4.50 5.82
C VAL A 66 5.43 -5.22 5.54
N LEU A 67 6.18 -4.73 4.56
CA LEU A 67 7.52 -5.18 4.19
C LEU A 67 8.53 -4.10 4.60
N PRO A 68 9.07 -4.16 5.83
CA PRO A 68 10.12 -3.25 6.28
C PRO A 68 11.45 -3.56 5.59
N HIS A 69 12.39 -2.63 5.66
CA HIS A 69 13.72 -2.75 5.04
C HIS A 69 13.70 -3.14 3.55
N THR A 70 12.65 -2.76 2.84
CA THR A 70 12.40 -3.17 1.46
C THR A 70 12.37 -1.94 0.55
N GLU A 71 13.02 -2.07 -0.61
CA GLU A 71 13.09 -1.02 -1.62
C GLU A 71 12.64 -1.58 -2.98
N VAL A 72 11.77 -0.84 -3.67
CA VAL A 72 11.44 -1.10 -5.07
C VAL A 72 12.57 -0.55 -5.93
N VAL A 73 13.19 -1.42 -6.72
CA VAL A 73 14.36 -1.07 -7.56
C VAL A 73 14.02 -0.95 -9.04
N ASP A 74 12.96 -1.62 -9.49
CA ASP A 74 12.49 -1.57 -10.87
C ASP A 74 11.01 -1.97 -10.94
N LEU A 75 10.36 -1.68 -12.06
CA LEU A 75 8.98 -2.09 -12.36
C LEU A 75 8.91 -2.69 -13.76
N ASP A 76 8.55 -3.97 -13.82
CA ASP A 76 8.31 -4.67 -15.07
C ASP A 76 6.82 -4.63 -15.45
N GLY A 77 6.55 -4.36 -16.73
CA GLY A 77 5.19 -4.34 -17.28
C GLY A 77 5.17 -4.71 -18.76
N THR A 78 4.15 -5.43 -19.19
CA THR A 78 3.95 -5.82 -20.60
C THR A 78 3.09 -4.82 -21.38
N GLN A 79 2.47 -3.87 -20.69
CA GLN A 79 1.60 -2.84 -21.26
C GLN A 79 2.12 -1.45 -20.89
N TYR A 80 2.12 -0.55 -21.87
CA TYR A 80 2.45 0.84 -21.64
C TYR A 80 1.20 1.58 -21.13
N LEU A 81 1.27 2.09 -19.90
CA LEU A 81 0.27 2.98 -19.31
C LEU A 81 0.56 4.42 -19.77
N GLY A 82 0.22 4.72 -21.02
CA GLY A 82 0.23 6.09 -21.54
C GLY A 82 -1.00 6.86 -21.08
N VAL A 83 -0.79 8.06 -20.55
CA VAL A 83 -1.84 9.11 -20.41
C VAL A 83 -2.13 9.76 -21.75
#